data_AF-A0A0N0D3R0-F1
#
_entry.id   AF-A0A0N0D3R0-F1
#
_cell.length_a   1.000
_cell.length_b   1.000
_cell.length_c   1.000
_cell.angle_alpha   90.00
_cell.angle_beta   90.00
_cell.angle_gamma   90.00
#
_symmetry.space_group_name_H-M   'P 1'
#
loop_
_entity.id
_entity.type
_entity.pdbx_description
1 polymer ?
#
loop_
_entity_poly.entity_id
_entity_poly.type
_entity_poly.pdbx_seq_one_letter_code
_entity_poly.pdbx_strand_id
1 'polypeptide(L)'
;PDVYELASIVDLSRNDPAIIEQIFPNIMSAFYWSSTSNANCTGYAWGDHFNGGYGYNGDKSSSYYVRAVREGQDRSFGHLVINDNRTVTDLSTGLMWDKQTTSEKSWFEALSACENSHFAGFTDWRLPTREELRSIVSYHHFLPSINSEAFQNTLSALYWSSTSNANYTGYAWGVHFNYGSDYNLAESSSYYVRAVRGGQYRLLDHLIIWSPNQASNWETGNTMPIRWSTSEIPGNVNIYLSRQGGKEGTFELIAEKTPNDGEYDWHIEGNGSVNCMLKIVPLNEPDKWTQQSLFMITDFVPQNPISNSHTIHNCNSNQTIDIEWSSPEVWGRKIQGYAILWDHSLDALPEKQITTVETIHTSQALAEGNNHYVHIRVVDDQGHWSNTAAHIGPFCIKYPDVSTPQGLQVANIFTSRIELKWYLT
;
A
#
# COMPACT_ATOMS: atom_id res chain seq x y z
N PRO A 1 -22.24 -22.33 -6.32
CA PRO A 1 -21.34 -21.17 -6.24
C PRO A 1 -21.58 -20.31 -7.46
N ASP A 2 -21.47 -19.01 -7.33
CA ASP A 2 -21.18 -18.17 -8.48
C ASP A 2 -19.78 -18.51 -9.05
N VAL A 3 -19.47 -17.97 -10.22
CA VAL A 3 -18.19 -18.28 -10.90
C VAL A 3 -16.98 -17.75 -10.13
N TYR A 4 -17.12 -16.70 -9.33
CA TYR A 4 -16.03 -16.16 -8.53
C TYR A 4 -15.72 -17.02 -7.31
N GLU A 5 -16.75 -17.53 -6.64
CA GLU A 5 -16.66 -18.49 -5.56
C GLU A 5 -16.02 -19.79 -6.05
N LEU A 6 -16.39 -20.26 -7.25
CA LEU A 6 -15.83 -21.47 -7.83
C LEU A 6 -14.36 -21.30 -8.23
N ALA A 7 -14.00 -20.16 -8.84
CA ALA A 7 -12.62 -19.86 -9.18
C ALA A 7 -11.73 -19.70 -7.93
N SER A 8 -12.28 -19.27 -6.78
CA SER A 8 -11.51 -19.04 -5.56
C SER A 8 -10.86 -20.28 -4.94
N ILE A 9 -11.34 -21.48 -5.30
CA ILE A 9 -10.83 -22.76 -4.77
C ILE A 9 -9.88 -23.47 -5.75
N VAL A 10 -9.63 -22.87 -6.92
CA VAL A 10 -8.71 -23.39 -7.92
C VAL A 10 -7.26 -23.22 -7.46
N ASP A 11 -6.44 -24.26 -7.61
CA ASP A 11 -5.00 -24.26 -7.32
C ASP A 11 -4.20 -24.54 -8.61
N LEU A 12 -3.48 -23.53 -9.10
CA LEU A 12 -2.77 -23.58 -10.38
C LEU A 12 -1.40 -24.22 -10.35
N SER A 13 -0.90 -24.49 -9.15
CA SER A 13 0.29 -25.34 -9.02
C SER A 13 -0.03 -26.81 -9.33
N ARG A 14 -1.32 -27.15 -9.47
CA ARG A 14 -1.82 -28.49 -9.70
C ARG A 14 -2.53 -28.56 -11.05
N ASN A 15 -2.46 -29.73 -11.66
CA ASN A 15 -3.25 -30.12 -12.81
C ASN A 15 -3.86 -31.49 -12.51
N ASP A 16 -5.03 -31.75 -13.07
CA ASP A 16 -5.67 -33.07 -13.00
C ASP A 16 -5.80 -33.70 -11.58
N PRO A 17 -6.42 -33.04 -10.58
CA PRO A 17 -7.16 -31.78 -10.68
C PRO A 17 -6.42 -30.57 -10.07
N ALA A 18 -6.66 -29.38 -10.66
CA ALA A 18 -6.19 -28.06 -10.26
C ALA A 18 -6.91 -27.52 -9.00
N ILE A 19 -6.86 -28.29 -7.91
CA ILE A 19 -7.50 -28.01 -6.63
C ILE A 19 -6.86 -28.87 -5.53
N ILE A 20 -6.88 -28.39 -4.28
CA ILE A 20 -6.28 -29.12 -3.15
C ILE A 20 -7.19 -30.28 -2.72
N GLU A 21 -6.86 -31.50 -3.16
CA GLU A 21 -7.63 -32.72 -2.87
C GLU A 21 -7.69 -33.06 -1.37
N GLN A 22 -6.71 -32.63 -0.57
CA GLN A 22 -6.73 -32.81 0.88
C GLN A 22 -7.87 -32.03 1.55
N ILE A 23 -8.22 -30.86 0.99
CA ILE A 23 -9.31 -30.00 1.46
C ILE A 23 -10.63 -30.41 0.79
N PHE A 24 -10.56 -30.82 -0.47
CA PHE A 24 -11.69 -31.22 -1.29
C PHE A 24 -11.56 -32.68 -1.78
N PRO A 25 -11.75 -33.66 -0.89
CA PRO A 25 -11.56 -35.07 -1.24
C PRO A 25 -12.60 -35.52 -2.29
N ASN A 26 -12.19 -36.46 -3.14
CA ASN A 26 -12.99 -37.07 -4.22
C ASN A 26 -13.46 -36.09 -5.30
N ILE A 27 -12.71 -35.01 -5.53
CA ILE A 27 -13.03 -34.09 -6.63
C ILE A 27 -12.58 -34.66 -7.97
N MET A 28 -13.38 -34.43 -9.02
CA MET A 28 -13.10 -34.94 -10.36
C MET A 28 -12.32 -33.91 -11.16
N SER A 29 -11.36 -34.36 -11.97
CA SER A 29 -10.74 -33.53 -13.01
C SER A 29 -11.73 -33.30 -14.15
N ALA A 30 -12.64 -32.34 -13.96
CA ALA A 30 -13.76 -32.10 -14.87
C ALA A 30 -14.26 -30.65 -14.79
N PHE A 31 -15.25 -30.33 -15.62
CA PHE A 31 -15.98 -29.06 -15.54
C PHE A 31 -16.99 -29.06 -14.39
N TYR A 32 -17.00 -27.97 -13.62
CA TYR A 32 -17.94 -27.73 -12.54
C TYR A 32 -18.78 -26.49 -12.84
N TRP A 33 -20.09 -26.61 -12.70
CA TRP A 33 -21.02 -25.52 -12.92
C TRP A 33 -20.93 -24.43 -11.86
N SER A 34 -21.06 -23.19 -12.30
CA SER A 34 -21.47 -22.06 -11.46
C SER A 34 -22.94 -21.68 -11.72
N SER A 35 -23.53 -20.89 -10.82
CA SER A 35 -24.85 -20.28 -11.01
C SER A 35 -24.82 -19.04 -11.92
N THR A 36 -23.66 -18.60 -12.37
CA THR A 36 -23.50 -17.37 -13.17
C THR A 36 -23.83 -17.64 -14.64
N SER A 37 -24.88 -17.01 -15.16
CA SER A 37 -25.25 -17.13 -16.58
C SER A 37 -24.29 -16.34 -17.47
N ASN A 38 -24.05 -16.83 -18.69
CA ASN A 38 -23.31 -16.05 -19.68
C ASN A 38 -24.16 -14.85 -20.13
N ALA A 39 -23.61 -13.63 -19.97
CA ALA A 39 -24.33 -12.38 -20.24
C ALA A 39 -24.72 -12.20 -21.72
N ASN A 40 -23.91 -12.73 -22.66
CA ASN A 40 -24.19 -12.66 -24.10
C ASN A 40 -25.16 -13.77 -24.55
N CYS A 41 -25.06 -14.98 -24.00
CA CYS A 41 -25.90 -16.12 -24.36
C CYS A 41 -26.51 -16.77 -23.12
N THR A 42 -27.74 -16.41 -22.77
CA THR A 42 -28.40 -16.84 -21.52
C THR A 42 -28.73 -18.34 -21.47
N GLY A 43 -28.66 -19.04 -22.61
CA GLY A 43 -28.71 -20.51 -22.67
C GLY A 43 -27.45 -21.19 -22.13
N TYR A 44 -26.38 -20.43 -21.87
CA TYR A 44 -25.12 -20.92 -21.35
C TYR A 44 -24.88 -20.40 -19.93
N ALA A 45 -24.12 -21.17 -19.15
CA ALA A 45 -23.63 -20.76 -17.84
C ALA A 45 -22.11 -20.88 -17.77
N TRP A 46 -21.50 -20.13 -16.87
CA TRP A 46 -20.07 -20.21 -16.58
C TRP A 46 -19.77 -21.36 -15.63
N GLY A 47 -18.52 -21.81 -15.66
CA GLY A 47 -17.97 -22.77 -14.73
C GLY A 47 -16.46 -22.87 -14.89
N ASP A 48 -15.84 -23.74 -14.09
CA ASP A 48 -14.39 -23.96 -14.10
C ASP A 48 -14.05 -25.41 -14.44
N HIS A 49 -13.05 -25.59 -15.29
CA HIS A 49 -12.43 -26.88 -15.54
C HIS A 49 -11.32 -27.14 -14.52
N PHE A 50 -11.52 -28.10 -13.63
CA PHE A 50 -10.47 -28.51 -12.69
C PHE A 50 -9.38 -29.37 -13.32
N ASN A 51 -9.40 -29.70 -14.62
CA ASN A 51 -8.22 -30.29 -15.27
C ASN A 51 -7.02 -29.32 -15.28
N GLY A 52 -7.26 -28.04 -15.55
CA GLY A 52 -6.21 -27.01 -15.63
C GLY A 52 -6.55 -25.68 -14.95
N GLY A 53 -7.62 -25.68 -14.15
CA GLY A 53 -8.03 -24.53 -13.33
C GLY A 53 -8.50 -23.32 -14.14
N TYR A 54 -9.17 -23.51 -15.27
CA TYR A 54 -9.54 -22.43 -16.18
C TYR A 54 -11.06 -22.27 -16.35
N GLY A 55 -11.51 -21.03 -16.52
CA GLY A 55 -12.90 -20.67 -16.71
C GLY A 55 -13.39 -20.93 -18.13
N TYR A 56 -14.56 -21.55 -18.25
CA TYR A 56 -15.22 -21.81 -19.54
C TYR A 56 -16.75 -21.70 -19.39
N ASN A 57 -17.48 -21.65 -20.50
CA ASN A 57 -18.94 -21.70 -20.46
C ASN A 57 -19.48 -22.91 -21.24
N GLY A 58 -20.60 -23.43 -20.77
CA GLY A 58 -21.28 -24.58 -21.38
C GLY A 58 -22.77 -24.32 -21.55
N ASP A 59 -23.42 -25.13 -22.39
CA ASP A 59 -24.87 -25.10 -22.56
C ASP A 59 -25.55 -25.62 -21.29
N LYS A 60 -26.56 -24.90 -20.77
CA LYS A 60 -27.27 -25.24 -19.52
C LYS A 60 -28.00 -26.59 -19.56
N SER A 61 -28.24 -27.16 -20.74
CA SER A 61 -28.80 -28.51 -20.92
C SER A 61 -27.77 -29.63 -20.71
N SER A 62 -26.49 -29.29 -20.63
CA SER A 62 -25.41 -30.27 -20.50
C SER A 62 -25.24 -30.73 -19.04
N SER A 63 -24.91 -32.00 -18.87
CA SER A 63 -24.65 -32.59 -17.55
C SER A 63 -23.18 -32.42 -17.17
N TYR A 64 -22.92 -31.68 -16.10
CA TYR A 64 -21.58 -31.50 -15.53
C TYR A 64 -21.63 -31.54 -13.99
N TYR A 65 -20.45 -31.55 -13.36
CA TYR A 65 -20.34 -31.64 -11.92
C TYR A 65 -20.77 -30.33 -11.25
N VAL A 66 -21.19 -30.43 -9.99
CA VAL A 66 -21.62 -29.29 -9.17
C VAL A 66 -20.98 -29.38 -7.80
N ARG A 67 -20.83 -28.23 -7.14
CA ARG A 67 -20.44 -28.15 -5.73
C ARG A 67 -21.39 -27.18 -5.03
N ALA A 68 -21.83 -27.51 -3.82
CA ALA A 68 -22.61 -26.57 -3.01
C ALA A 68 -21.67 -25.58 -2.31
N VAL A 69 -22.11 -24.35 -2.14
CA VAL A 69 -21.46 -23.30 -1.34
C VAL A 69 -22.52 -22.68 -0.42
N ARG A 70 -22.10 -22.12 0.72
CA ARG A 70 -22.97 -21.41 1.67
C ARG A 70 -22.29 -20.10 2.07
N GLU A 71 -23.07 -19.04 2.17
CA GLU A 71 -22.70 -17.69 2.66
C GLU A 71 -21.32 -17.16 2.22
N GLY A 72 -21.32 -16.20 1.29
CA GLY A 72 -20.13 -15.42 0.90
C GLY A 72 -20.40 -13.92 1.00
N GLN A 73 -19.34 -13.12 1.20
CA GLN A 73 -19.44 -11.67 1.01
C GLN A 73 -19.60 -11.38 -0.49
N ASP A 74 -20.61 -10.57 -0.81
CA ASP A 74 -20.91 -10.14 -2.18
C ASP A 74 -19.69 -9.42 -2.77
N ARG A 75 -19.08 -9.97 -3.83
CA ARG A 75 -17.99 -9.32 -4.59
C ARG A 75 -18.56 -8.21 -5.48
N SER A 76 -19.33 -7.31 -4.89
CA SER A 76 -19.76 -6.09 -5.55
C SER A 76 -18.53 -5.27 -5.95
N PHE A 77 -18.49 -4.74 -7.17
CA PHE A 77 -17.37 -3.92 -7.69
C PHE A 77 -17.15 -2.59 -6.96
N GLY A 78 -17.80 -2.36 -5.81
CA GLY A 78 -17.54 -1.22 -4.92
C GLY A 78 -16.14 -1.23 -4.27
N HIS A 79 -15.33 -2.24 -4.55
CA HIS A 79 -13.93 -2.35 -4.11
C HIS A 79 -12.92 -1.71 -5.08
N LEU A 80 -13.34 -1.27 -6.27
CA LEU A 80 -12.44 -0.61 -7.23
C LEU A 80 -12.39 0.90 -6.98
N VAL A 81 -11.21 1.42 -6.64
CA VAL A 81 -10.96 2.85 -6.48
C VAL A 81 -10.23 3.38 -7.71
N ILE A 82 -10.87 4.32 -8.41
CA ILE A 82 -10.31 5.01 -9.57
C ILE A 82 -9.40 6.14 -9.07
N ASN A 83 -8.10 6.05 -9.32
CA ASN A 83 -7.14 7.09 -8.93
C ASN A 83 -6.98 8.16 -10.03
N ASP A 84 -6.54 9.37 -9.65
CA ASP A 84 -6.33 10.52 -10.56
C ASP A 84 -5.11 10.38 -11.49
N ASN A 85 -4.26 9.38 -11.27
CA ASN A 85 -3.00 9.15 -12.00
C ASN A 85 -3.09 8.00 -13.03
N ARG A 86 -4.28 7.73 -13.58
CA ARG A 86 -4.52 6.64 -14.56
C ARG A 86 -4.27 5.23 -13.98
N THR A 87 -4.40 5.06 -12.66
CA THR A 87 -4.39 3.74 -12.01
C THR A 87 -5.73 3.39 -11.37
N VAL A 88 -6.02 2.11 -11.17
CA VAL A 88 -7.16 1.60 -10.40
C VAL A 88 -6.62 0.74 -9.28
N THR A 89 -7.09 0.97 -8.06
CA THR A 89 -6.76 0.11 -6.91
C THR A 89 -7.93 -0.82 -6.65
N ASP A 90 -7.66 -2.11 -6.67
CA ASP A 90 -8.60 -3.13 -6.23
C ASP A 90 -8.38 -3.38 -4.74
N LEU A 91 -9.29 -2.88 -3.91
CA LEU A 91 -9.22 -3.04 -2.45
C LEU A 91 -9.44 -4.49 -1.99
N SER A 92 -9.99 -5.36 -2.83
CA SER A 92 -10.23 -6.76 -2.50
C SER A 92 -8.97 -7.61 -2.67
N THR A 93 -8.17 -7.30 -3.69
CA THR A 93 -6.92 -8.02 -3.98
C THR A 93 -5.68 -7.28 -3.54
N GLY A 94 -5.79 -5.98 -3.22
CA GLY A 94 -4.65 -5.09 -3.00
C GLY A 94 -3.76 -4.91 -4.23
N LEU A 95 -4.30 -5.17 -5.42
CA LEU A 95 -3.61 -4.92 -6.67
C LEU A 95 -3.88 -3.52 -7.15
N MET A 96 -2.85 -2.87 -7.70
CA MET A 96 -3.00 -1.63 -8.44
C MET A 96 -2.74 -1.90 -9.92
N TRP A 97 -3.66 -1.44 -10.74
CA TRP A 97 -3.71 -1.72 -12.17
C TRP A 97 -3.45 -0.45 -12.96
N ASP A 98 -2.74 -0.56 -14.08
CA ASP A 98 -2.78 0.47 -15.13
C ASP A 98 -4.16 0.44 -15.80
N LYS A 99 -4.81 1.60 -15.95
CA LYS A 99 -6.09 1.71 -16.68
C LYS A 99 -5.92 1.44 -18.17
N GLN A 100 -4.78 1.76 -18.76
CA GLN A 100 -4.60 1.66 -20.20
C GLN A 100 -4.18 0.27 -20.66
N THR A 101 -4.76 -0.12 -21.79
CA THR A 101 -4.29 -1.23 -22.62
C THR A 101 -3.11 -0.75 -23.46
N THR A 102 -1.97 -1.44 -23.40
CA THR A 102 -0.82 -1.12 -24.28
C THR A 102 -0.99 -1.73 -25.67
N SER A 103 -0.08 -1.46 -26.61
CA SER A 103 -0.05 -2.19 -27.89
C SER A 103 0.13 -3.70 -27.67
N GLU A 104 -0.24 -4.50 -28.68
CA GLU A 104 0.04 -5.93 -28.68
C GLU A 104 1.55 -6.21 -28.64
N LYS A 105 1.93 -7.27 -27.93
CA LYS A 105 3.32 -7.70 -27.70
C LYS A 105 3.41 -9.22 -27.67
N SER A 106 4.54 -9.79 -28.09
CA SER A 106 4.86 -11.18 -27.77
C SER A 106 5.00 -11.37 -26.26
N TRP A 107 4.94 -12.61 -25.77
CA TRP A 107 4.90 -12.85 -24.33
C TRP A 107 6.15 -12.35 -23.59
N PHE A 108 7.35 -12.56 -24.16
CA PHE A 108 8.60 -12.05 -23.59
C PHE A 108 8.70 -10.52 -23.64
N GLU A 109 8.21 -9.90 -24.71
CA GLU A 109 8.15 -8.43 -24.79
C GLU A 109 7.14 -7.85 -23.81
N ALA A 110 6.04 -8.55 -23.53
CA ALA A 110 5.04 -8.15 -22.54
C ALA A 110 5.61 -8.14 -21.13
N LEU A 111 6.30 -9.21 -20.74
CA LEU A 111 7.02 -9.31 -19.45
C LEU A 111 8.00 -8.13 -19.30
N SER A 112 8.89 -7.99 -20.28
CA SER A 112 9.92 -6.95 -20.27
C SER A 112 9.33 -5.54 -20.28
N ALA A 113 8.25 -5.29 -21.02
CA ALA A 113 7.61 -3.98 -21.07
C ALA A 113 6.97 -3.58 -19.73
N CYS A 114 6.37 -4.53 -19.01
CA CYS A 114 5.81 -4.24 -17.69
C CYS A 114 6.91 -4.00 -16.65
N GLU A 115 7.92 -4.86 -16.59
CA GLU A 115 9.03 -4.78 -15.62
C GLU A 115 9.85 -3.48 -15.75
N ASN A 116 9.98 -2.96 -16.97
CA ASN A 116 10.70 -1.71 -17.23
C ASN A 116 9.82 -0.45 -17.16
N SER A 117 8.54 -0.59 -16.79
CA SER A 117 7.60 0.54 -16.76
C SER A 117 7.86 1.47 -15.57
N HIS A 118 7.97 2.77 -15.86
CA HIS A 118 8.12 3.85 -14.88
C HIS A 118 6.88 4.76 -14.92
N PHE A 119 5.73 4.18 -14.60
CA PHE A 119 4.43 4.83 -14.75
C PHE A 119 3.83 5.24 -13.40
N ALA A 120 3.16 6.40 -13.36
CA ALA A 120 2.46 6.96 -12.20
C ALA A 120 3.34 7.14 -10.94
N GLY A 121 4.65 7.30 -11.14
CA GLY A 121 5.63 7.42 -10.04
C GLY A 121 6.12 6.08 -9.50
N PHE A 122 5.74 4.95 -10.12
CA PHE A 122 6.07 3.60 -9.68
C PHE A 122 6.95 2.87 -10.71
N THR A 123 7.82 1.99 -10.21
CA THR A 123 8.81 1.24 -11.01
C THR A 123 8.74 -0.28 -10.78
N ASP A 124 7.75 -0.74 -10.04
CA ASP A 124 7.51 -2.13 -9.63
C ASP A 124 6.31 -2.75 -10.37
N TRP A 125 6.04 -2.25 -11.57
CA TRP A 125 5.02 -2.80 -12.46
C TRP A 125 5.46 -4.17 -12.99
N ARG A 126 4.51 -5.08 -13.16
CA ARG A 126 4.74 -6.41 -13.73
C ARG A 126 3.55 -6.88 -14.55
N LEU A 127 3.79 -7.90 -15.36
CA LEU A 127 2.73 -8.58 -16.06
C LEU A 127 1.91 -9.40 -15.04
N PRO A 128 0.57 -9.22 -14.99
CA PRO A 128 -0.30 -9.93 -14.05
C PRO A 128 -0.27 -11.43 -14.32
N THR A 129 -0.41 -12.22 -13.26
CA THR A 129 -0.71 -13.64 -13.39
C THR A 129 -2.13 -13.84 -13.94
N ARG A 130 -2.44 -15.07 -14.37
CA ARG A 130 -3.78 -15.39 -14.90
C ARG A 130 -4.87 -15.04 -13.89
N GLU A 131 -4.69 -15.42 -12.63
CA GLU A 131 -5.69 -15.19 -11.58
C GLU A 131 -5.89 -13.71 -11.24
N GLU A 132 -4.80 -12.93 -11.30
CA GLU A 132 -4.91 -11.48 -11.14
C GLU A 132 -5.73 -10.88 -12.28
N LEU A 133 -5.48 -11.28 -13.55
CA LEU A 133 -6.32 -10.81 -14.66
C LEU A 133 -7.77 -11.28 -14.55
N ARG A 134 -8.01 -12.50 -14.07
CA ARG A 134 -9.36 -13.01 -13.82
C ARG A 134 -10.07 -12.24 -12.71
N SER A 135 -9.34 -11.72 -11.71
CA SER A 135 -9.94 -10.96 -10.61
C SER A 135 -10.66 -9.70 -11.08
N ILE A 136 -10.23 -9.11 -12.19
CA ILE A 136 -10.87 -7.93 -12.80
C ILE A 136 -11.90 -8.28 -13.87
N VAL A 137 -12.14 -9.56 -14.16
CA VAL A 137 -13.19 -9.98 -15.10
C VAL A 137 -14.56 -9.76 -14.46
N SER A 138 -15.46 -9.11 -15.21
CA SER A 138 -16.86 -8.96 -14.84
C SER A 138 -17.75 -9.85 -15.70
N TYR A 139 -18.25 -10.95 -15.14
CA TYR A 139 -19.13 -11.89 -15.86
C TYR A 139 -20.55 -11.35 -16.08
N HIS A 140 -20.87 -10.22 -15.47
CA HIS A 140 -22.10 -9.45 -15.73
C HIS A 140 -21.99 -8.51 -16.93
N HIS A 141 -20.77 -8.29 -17.44
CA HIS A 141 -20.49 -7.47 -18.61
C HIS A 141 -20.00 -8.36 -19.77
N PHE A 142 -20.14 -7.87 -20.99
CA PHE A 142 -19.60 -8.51 -22.19
C PHE A 142 -19.17 -7.43 -23.19
N LEU A 143 -18.15 -7.74 -23.99
CA LEU A 143 -17.60 -6.84 -25.01
C LEU A 143 -17.31 -5.39 -24.54
N PRO A 144 -16.47 -5.16 -23.52
CA PRO A 144 -15.66 -6.13 -22.78
C PRO A 144 -16.28 -6.60 -21.45
N SER A 145 -15.91 -7.79 -20.99
CA SER A 145 -16.29 -8.42 -19.72
C SER A 145 -15.46 -7.88 -18.55
N ILE A 146 -15.58 -6.59 -18.27
CA ILE A 146 -14.88 -5.86 -17.20
C ILE A 146 -15.74 -4.66 -16.78
N ASN A 147 -15.51 -4.12 -15.58
CA ASN A 147 -16.08 -2.83 -15.21
C ASN A 147 -15.47 -1.71 -16.08
N SER A 148 -16.24 -1.23 -17.06
CA SER A 148 -15.78 -0.23 -18.05
C SER A 148 -15.67 1.18 -17.48
N GLU A 149 -16.29 1.47 -16.34
CA GLU A 149 -16.14 2.75 -15.64
C GLU A 149 -14.74 2.84 -15.00
N ALA A 150 -14.29 1.77 -14.35
CA ALA A 150 -12.97 1.68 -13.74
C ALA A 150 -11.86 1.49 -14.79
N PHE A 151 -12.07 0.60 -15.76
CA PHE A 151 -11.09 0.24 -16.78
C PHE A 151 -11.50 0.77 -18.16
N GLN A 152 -11.53 2.11 -18.26
CA GLN A 152 -11.90 2.81 -19.49
C GLN A 152 -11.01 2.41 -20.67
N ASN A 153 -11.60 2.29 -21.86
CA ASN A 153 -10.93 1.90 -23.10
C ASN A 153 -10.30 0.50 -23.10
N THR A 154 -10.71 -0.38 -22.19
CA THR A 154 -10.35 -1.81 -22.30
C THR A 154 -10.86 -2.34 -23.63
N LEU A 155 -9.94 -2.82 -24.45
CA LEU A 155 -10.28 -3.49 -25.70
C LEU A 155 -10.86 -4.87 -25.41
N SER A 156 -11.91 -5.23 -26.14
CA SER A 156 -12.50 -6.55 -26.15
C SER A 156 -11.59 -7.50 -26.95
N ALA A 157 -10.54 -8.01 -26.28
CA ALA A 157 -9.48 -8.80 -26.90
C ALA A 157 -8.77 -9.71 -25.87
N LEU A 158 -7.77 -10.46 -26.33
CA LEU A 158 -6.91 -11.30 -25.48
C LEU A 158 -5.82 -10.47 -24.82
N TYR A 159 -5.62 -10.71 -23.53
CA TYR A 159 -4.58 -10.07 -22.72
C TYR A 159 -3.65 -11.12 -22.13
N TRP A 160 -2.36 -10.86 -22.25
CA TRP A 160 -1.32 -11.74 -21.71
C TRP A 160 -1.32 -11.78 -20.19
N SER A 161 -1.20 -12.98 -19.64
CA SER A 161 -0.75 -13.17 -18.27
C SER A 161 0.72 -13.61 -18.22
N SER A 162 1.38 -13.48 -17.07
CA SER A 162 2.71 -14.01 -16.78
C SER A 162 2.72 -15.51 -16.44
N THR A 163 1.56 -16.17 -16.44
CA THR A 163 1.45 -17.59 -16.10
C THR A 163 1.74 -18.46 -17.32
N SER A 164 2.84 -19.21 -17.30
CA SER A 164 3.17 -20.20 -18.32
C SER A 164 2.22 -21.41 -18.28
N ASN A 165 2.07 -22.12 -19.40
CA ASN A 165 1.30 -23.35 -19.44
C ASN A 165 2.17 -24.56 -19.05
N ALA A 166 1.80 -25.24 -17.97
CA ALA A 166 2.55 -26.39 -17.46
C ALA A 166 2.54 -27.61 -18.41
N ASN A 167 1.52 -27.77 -19.25
CA ASN A 167 1.33 -28.91 -20.14
C ASN A 167 1.90 -28.68 -21.54
N TYR A 168 2.10 -27.43 -21.97
CA TYR A 168 2.51 -27.07 -23.32
C TYR A 168 3.68 -26.07 -23.30
N THR A 169 4.90 -26.57 -23.53
CA THR A 169 6.09 -25.73 -23.66
C THR A 169 5.94 -24.74 -24.83
N GLY A 170 6.28 -23.47 -24.60
CA GLY A 170 6.11 -22.38 -25.59
C GLY A 170 4.70 -21.78 -25.63
N TYR A 171 3.87 -22.09 -24.64
CA TYR A 171 2.56 -21.50 -24.45
C TYR A 171 2.44 -20.87 -23.06
N ALA A 172 1.71 -19.77 -23.01
CA ALA A 172 1.31 -19.11 -21.78
C ALA A 172 -0.20 -18.85 -21.78
N TRP A 173 -0.73 -18.56 -20.60
CA TRP A 173 -2.14 -18.26 -20.43
C TRP A 173 -2.45 -16.79 -20.75
N GLY A 174 -3.63 -16.55 -21.29
CA GLY A 174 -4.20 -15.20 -21.42
C GLY A 174 -5.69 -15.20 -21.08
N VAL A 175 -6.21 -14.01 -20.77
CA VAL A 175 -7.62 -13.79 -20.47
C VAL A 175 -8.28 -13.04 -21.61
N HIS A 176 -9.40 -13.55 -22.10
CA HIS A 176 -10.17 -12.96 -23.20
C HIS A 176 -11.30 -12.09 -22.65
N PHE A 177 -11.13 -10.77 -22.71
CA PHE A 177 -12.14 -9.83 -22.22
C PHE A 177 -13.38 -9.72 -23.10
N ASN A 178 -13.58 -10.53 -24.15
CA ASN A 178 -14.90 -10.56 -24.81
C ASN A 178 -15.98 -11.08 -23.87
N TYR A 179 -15.64 -12.13 -23.13
CA TYR A 179 -16.57 -12.87 -22.28
C TYR A 179 -15.97 -13.26 -20.91
N GLY A 180 -14.66 -13.11 -20.71
CA GLY A 180 -14.02 -13.39 -19.42
C GLY A 180 -13.45 -14.81 -19.29
N SER A 181 -13.17 -15.44 -20.42
CA SER A 181 -12.67 -16.82 -20.52
C SER A 181 -11.15 -16.87 -20.67
N ASP A 182 -10.54 -17.93 -20.17
CA ASP A 182 -9.10 -18.15 -20.30
C ASP A 182 -8.74 -18.86 -21.62
N TYR A 183 -7.54 -18.58 -22.15
CA TYR A 183 -7.01 -19.21 -23.36
C TYR A 183 -5.55 -19.59 -23.22
N ASN A 184 -5.17 -20.69 -23.89
CA ASN A 184 -3.78 -21.08 -24.10
C ASN A 184 -3.28 -20.46 -25.40
N LEU A 185 -2.18 -19.72 -25.32
CA LEU A 185 -1.70 -18.86 -26.38
C LEU A 185 -0.22 -19.14 -26.64
N ALA A 186 0.18 -19.20 -27.90
CA ALA A 186 1.59 -19.40 -28.26
C ALA A 186 2.39 -18.14 -27.89
N GLU A 187 3.51 -18.29 -27.20
CA GLU A 187 4.34 -17.18 -26.68
C GLU A 187 4.87 -16.26 -27.80
N SER A 188 4.94 -16.78 -29.04
CA SER A 188 5.36 -16.06 -30.26
C SER A 188 4.26 -15.15 -30.84
N SER A 189 3.02 -15.26 -30.38
CA SER A 189 1.90 -14.45 -30.85
C SER A 189 1.79 -13.15 -30.06
N SER A 190 1.28 -12.10 -30.70
CA SER A 190 1.13 -10.79 -30.09
C SER A 190 -0.27 -10.58 -29.52
N TYR A 191 -0.36 -10.22 -28.24
CA TYR A 191 -1.62 -9.90 -27.57
C TYR A 191 -1.46 -8.69 -26.65
N TYR A 192 -2.59 -8.14 -26.20
CA TYR A 192 -2.63 -6.94 -25.36
C TYR A 192 -2.06 -7.18 -23.96
N VAL A 193 -1.65 -6.09 -23.30
CA VAL A 193 -1.06 -6.15 -21.98
C VAL A 193 -1.71 -5.11 -21.08
N ARG A 194 -1.91 -5.50 -19.82
CA ARG A 194 -2.30 -4.60 -18.73
C ARG A 194 -1.35 -4.87 -17.57
N ALA A 195 -0.58 -3.86 -17.17
CA ALA A 195 0.34 -4.00 -16.05
C ALA A 195 -0.41 -3.99 -14.72
N VAL A 196 0.13 -4.74 -13.77
CA VAL A 196 -0.31 -4.75 -12.37
C VAL A 196 0.90 -4.53 -11.46
N ARG A 197 0.66 -3.99 -10.28
CA ARG A 197 1.62 -3.98 -9.16
C ARG A 197 0.88 -4.33 -7.87
N GLY A 198 1.63 -4.68 -6.84
CA GLY A 198 1.06 -5.22 -5.60
C GLY A 198 0.96 -6.74 -5.58
N GLY A 199 0.19 -7.33 -4.66
CA GLY A 199 -0.03 -8.79 -4.62
C GLY A 199 1.04 -9.59 -3.87
N GLN A 200 0.83 -10.90 -3.82
CA GLN A 200 1.74 -11.88 -3.21
C GLN A 200 2.06 -13.03 -4.17
N TYR A 201 3.31 -13.50 -4.16
CA TYR A 201 3.76 -14.68 -4.93
C TYR A 201 3.14 -15.97 -4.37
N ARG A 202 2.32 -16.68 -5.17
CA ARG A 202 1.67 -17.94 -4.78
C ARG A 202 2.34 -19.14 -5.47
N LEU A 203 3.51 -19.54 -4.98
CA LEU A 203 4.17 -20.78 -5.37
C LEU A 203 3.96 -21.86 -4.31
N LEU A 204 3.65 -23.07 -4.74
CA LEU A 204 3.42 -24.21 -3.86
C LEU A 204 4.77 -24.77 -3.40
N ASP A 205 5.01 -24.71 -2.09
CA ASP A 205 6.28 -24.90 -1.36
C ASP A 205 6.98 -23.62 -0.88
N HIS A 206 6.52 -22.43 -1.29
CA HIS A 206 6.92 -21.16 -0.67
C HIS A 206 6.03 -20.82 0.53
N LEU A 207 6.51 -19.92 1.40
CA LEU A 207 5.69 -19.34 2.47
C LEU A 207 4.55 -18.47 1.89
N ILE A 208 3.47 -18.27 2.66
CA ILE A 208 2.37 -17.37 2.30
C ILE A 208 1.98 -16.52 3.51
N ILE A 209 2.29 -15.22 3.49
CA ILE A 209 1.74 -14.19 4.40
C ILE A 209 0.21 -14.13 4.32
N TRP A 210 -0.41 -14.24 5.49
CA TRP A 210 -1.85 -14.09 5.75
C TRP A 210 -2.19 -12.76 6.42
N SER A 211 -1.25 -12.21 7.19
CA SER A 211 -1.41 -10.91 7.87
C SER A 211 -0.09 -10.15 7.83
N PRO A 212 -0.06 -8.85 7.51
CA PRO A 212 -1.18 -7.95 7.21
C PRO A 212 -2.02 -8.41 6.02
N ASN A 213 -3.32 -8.11 6.05
CA ASN A 213 -4.14 -8.26 4.85
C ASN A 213 -3.69 -7.23 3.81
N GLN A 214 -3.81 -7.55 2.53
CA GLN A 214 -3.55 -6.56 1.49
C GLN A 214 -4.53 -5.38 1.63
N ALA A 215 -4.07 -4.17 1.32
CA ALA A 215 -4.78 -2.90 1.54
C ALA A 215 -5.15 -2.59 3.01
N SER A 216 -4.71 -3.39 3.98
CA SER A 216 -4.91 -3.05 5.39
C SER A 216 -4.09 -1.81 5.78
N ASN A 217 -4.65 -1.02 6.70
CA ASN A 217 -3.94 0.09 7.33
C ASN A 217 -3.51 -0.32 8.74
N TRP A 218 -2.21 -0.33 8.97
CA TRP A 218 -1.58 -0.49 10.27
C TRP A 218 -1.08 0.87 10.75
N GLU A 219 -0.81 1.02 12.03
CA GLU A 219 -0.44 2.31 12.61
C GLU A 219 0.83 2.18 13.44
N THR A 220 1.71 3.17 13.35
CA THR A 220 2.96 3.20 14.12
C THR A 220 2.67 3.23 15.63
N GLY A 221 3.48 2.52 16.42
CA GLY A 221 3.29 2.34 17.86
C GLY A 221 2.38 1.18 18.26
N ASN A 222 1.65 0.57 17.31
CA ASN A 222 0.85 -0.62 17.59
C ASN A 222 1.68 -1.90 17.45
N THR A 223 1.29 -2.92 18.21
CA THR A 223 1.76 -4.29 18.01
C THR A 223 0.75 -5.03 17.15
N MET A 224 1.17 -5.43 15.94
CA MET A 224 0.30 -6.05 14.95
C MET A 224 0.78 -7.47 14.62
N PRO A 225 -0.14 -8.44 14.47
CA PRO A 225 0.23 -9.82 14.19
C PRO A 225 0.61 -9.99 12.71
N ILE A 226 1.86 -10.34 12.45
CA ILE A 226 2.28 -10.92 11.17
C ILE A 226 1.99 -12.43 11.24
N ARG A 227 1.31 -12.95 10.23
CA ARG A 227 0.91 -14.38 10.15
C ARG A 227 1.24 -14.93 8.77
N TRP A 228 1.70 -16.17 8.68
CA TRP A 228 2.05 -16.80 7.40
C TRP A 228 1.91 -18.33 7.43
N SER A 229 1.91 -18.98 6.27
CA SER A 229 2.01 -20.43 6.15
C SER A 229 3.45 -20.89 6.32
N THR A 230 3.67 -21.89 7.16
CA THR A 230 5.01 -22.45 7.39
C THR A 230 5.51 -23.29 6.22
N SER A 231 4.59 -23.79 5.40
CA SER A 231 4.84 -24.65 4.23
C SER A 231 5.71 -25.87 4.55
N GLU A 232 5.66 -26.33 5.81
CA GLU A 232 6.47 -27.42 6.37
C GLU A 232 7.99 -27.21 6.25
N ILE A 233 8.46 -25.99 5.98
CA ILE A 233 9.89 -25.66 5.90
C ILE A 233 10.46 -25.63 7.32
N PRO A 234 11.48 -26.46 7.63
CA PRO A 234 12.06 -26.50 8.97
C PRO A 234 12.95 -25.28 9.26
N GLY A 235 13.08 -24.94 10.54
CA GLY A 235 14.01 -23.90 11.00
C GLY A 235 13.34 -22.55 11.21
N ASN A 236 14.08 -21.48 10.94
CA ASN A 236 13.71 -20.11 11.26
C ASN A 236 13.54 -19.27 9.98
N VAL A 237 12.85 -18.16 10.10
CA VAL A 237 12.68 -17.15 9.04
C VAL A 237 13.26 -15.80 9.47
N ASN A 238 13.65 -15.01 8.47
CA ASN A 238 13.82 -13.56 8.62
C ASN A 238 12.61 -12.85 8.04
N ILE A 239 12.13 -11.81 8.73
CA ILE A 239 11.02 -10.97 8.27
C ILE A 239 11.58 -9.58 7.98
N TYR A 240 11.30 -9.08 6.78
CA TYR A 240 11.73 -7.79 6.29
C TYR A 240 10.54 -6.92 5.91
N LEU A 241 10.68 -5.61 6.11
CA LEU A 241 9.76 -4.59 5.65
C LEU A 241 10.45 -3.70 4.61
N SER A 242 9.78 -3.35 3.54
CA SER A 242 10.13 -2.19 2.72
C SER A 242 9.01 -1.17 2.82
N ARG A 243 9.36 0.10 3.04
CA ARG A 243 8.44 1.24 3.01
C ARG A 243 8.41 1.93 1.64
N GLN A 244 9.08 1.35 0.65
CA GLN A 244 9.26 1.89 -0.70
C GLN A 244 8.83 0.87 -1.76
N GLY A 245 7.75 0.15 -1.48
CA GLY A 245 7.12 -0.78 -2.42
C GLY A 245 7.99 -2.00 -2.77
N GLY A 246 8.94 -2.39 -1.92
CA GLY A 246 9.80 -3.55 -2.17
C GLY A 246 10.96 -3.32 -3.13
N LYS A 247 11.29 -2.06 -3.43
CA LYS A 247 12.47 -1.74 -4.26
C LYS A 247 13.74 -2.39 -3.69
N GLU A 248 14.60 -2.91 -4.56
CA GLU A 248 15.86 -3.54 -4.13
C GLU A 248 16.69 -2.58 -3.24
N GLY A 249 17.26 -3.10 -2.15
CA GLY A 249 18.01 -2.32 -1.17
C GLY A 249 17.16 -1.53 -0.17
N THR A 250 15.83 -1.59 -0.25
CA THR A 250 14.93 -0.85 0.67
C THR A 250 14.33 -1.68 1.80
N PHE A 251 14.67 -2.98 1.86
CA PHE A 251 14.19 -3.88 2.89
C PHE A 251 14.98 -3.73 4.19
N GLU A 252 14.30 -3.32 5.26
CA GLU A 252 14.79 -3.32 6.64
C GLU A 252 14.40 -4.62 7.36
N LEU A 253 15.28 -5.16 8.20
CA LEU A 253 15.03 -6.37 8.96
C LEU A 253 14.20 -6.04 10.20
N ILE A 254 13.00 -6.62 10.33
CA ILE A 254 12.10 -6.39 11.47
C ILE A 254 12.01 -7.58 12.42
N ALA A 255 12.42 -8.77 11.98
CA ALA A 255 12.62 -9.94 12.84
C ALA A 255 13.76 -10.83 12.28
N GLU A 256 14.76 -11.12 13.11
CA GLU A 256 15.86 -12.03 12.77
C GLU A 256 15.63 -13.41 13.39
N LYS A 257 15.80 -14.48 12.60
CA LYS A 257 15.83 -15.88 13.08
C LYS A 257 14.62 -16.24 13.95
N THR A 258 13.43 -15.70 13.66
CA THR A 258 12.21 -16.12 14.36
C THR A 258 11.82 -17.53 13.93
N PRO A 259 11.28 -18.39 14.81
CA PRO A 259 10.82 -19.71 14.42
C PRO A 259 9.83 -19.65 13.24
N ASN A 260 9.88 -20.62 12.33
CA ASN A 260 8.87 -20.77 11.28
C ASN A 260 7.60 -21.46 11.84
N ASP A 261 6.95 -20.85 12.81
CA ASP A 261 5.73 -21.35 13.47
C ASP A 261 4.44 -20.69 12.94
N GLY A 262 4.57 -19.76 12.01
CA GLY A 262 3.47 -19.10 11.30
C GLY A 262 3.02 -17.79 11.95
N GLU A 263 3.70 -17.32 13.00
CA GLU A 263 3.33 -16.09 13.68
C GLU A 263 4.47 -15.24 14.24
N TYR A 264 4.29 -13.93 14.19
CA TYR A 264 5.17 -12.96 14.83
C TYR A 264 4.39 -11.68 15.17
N ASP A 265 4.41 -11.26 16.43
CA ASP A 265 3.77 -10.03 16.86
C ASP A 265 4.76 -8.86 16.74
N TRP A 266 4.55 -8.00 15.74
CA TRP A 266 5.48 -6.93 15.40
C TRP A 266 5.05 -5.60 16.00
N HIS A 267 5.90 -5.01 16.85
CA HIS A 267 5.76 -3.62 17.28
C HIS A 267 6.23 -2.67 16.18
N ILE A 268 5.31 -1.88 15.62
CA ILE A 268 5.58 -1.05 14.44
C ILE A 268 6.30 0.23 14.85
N GLU A 269 7.57 0.33 14.45
CA GLU A 269 8.40 1.51 14.63
C GLU A 269 8.67 2.21 13.29
N GLY A 270 9.34 3.36 13.34
CA GLY A 270 9.69 4.15 12.15
C GLY A 270 8.53 4.96 11.56
N ASN A 271 8.78 5.54 10.39
CA ASN A 271 7.82 6.41 9.69
C ASN A 271 6.78 5.60 8.91
N GLY A 272 5.59 6.13 8.77
CA GLY A 272 4.52 5.57 7.94
C GLY A 272 4.91 5.50 6.46
N SER A 273 4.21 4.63 5.75
CA SER A 273 4.26 4.59 4.29
C SER A 273 3.00 3.95 3.73
N VAL A 274 2.51 4.52 2.64
CA VAL A 274 1.39 3.96 1.85
C VAL A 274 1.85 2.85 0.89
N ASN A 275 3.16 2.59 0.80
CA ASN A 275 3.76 1.60 -0.07
C ASN A 275 4.56 0.57 0.74
N CYS A 276 3.93 -0.04 1.76
CA CYS A 276 4.61 -1.07 2.54
C CYS A 276 4.59 -2.42 1.82
N MET A 277 5.71 -3.15 1.92
CA MET A 277 5.85 -4.52 1.46
C MET A 277 6.56 -5.35 2.53
N LEU A 278 5.98 -6.48 2.90
CA LEU A 278 6.65 -7.47 3.75
C LEU A 278 7.29 -8.54 2.89
N LYS A 279 8.44 -9.04 3.33
CA LYS A 279 9.12 -10.20 2.76
C LYS A 279 9.53 -11.14 3.88
N ILE A 280 9.19 -12.43 3.75
CA ILE A 280 9.60 -13.48 4.69
C ILE A 280 10.51 -14.46 3.95
N VAL A 281 11.69 -14.70 4.51
CA VAL A 281 12.73 -15.56 3.92
C VAL A 281 13.07 -16.69 4.89
N PRO A 282 12.81 -17.96 4.55
CA PRO A 282 13.25 -19.08 5.36
C PRO A 282 14.77 -19.27 5.26
N LEU A 283 15.45 -19.47 6.39
CA LEU A 283 16.91 -19.53 6.43
C LEU A 283 17.48 -20.83 5.87
N ASN A 284 16.73 -21.92 5.97
CA ASN A 284 17.16 -23.23 5.49
C ASN A 284 16.93 -23.42 3.98
N GLU A 285 15.93 -22.72 3.43
CA GLU A 285 15.57 -22.81 2.00
C GLU A 285 15.31 -21.41 1.41
N PRO A 286 16.34 -20.53 1.32
CA PRO A 286 16.15 -19.10 1.02
C PRO A 286 15.42 -18.79 -0.28
N ASP A 287 15.44 -19.71 -1.26
CA ASP A 287 14.73 -19.57 -2.52
C ASP A 287 13.21 -19.64 -2.35
N LYS A 288 12.70 -20.22 -1.26
CA LYS A 288 11.27 -20.41 -0.92
C LYS A 288 10.63 -19.23 -0.18
N TRP A 289 11.17 -18.03 -0.41
CA TRP A 289 10.70 -16.80 0.21
C TRP A 289 9.34 -16.36 -0.33
N THR A 290 8.67 -15.46 0.41
CA THR A 290 7.42 -14.83 -0.02
C THR A 290 7.46 -13.34 0.24
N GLN A 291 6.72 -12.56 -0.54
CA GLN A 291 6.52 -11.15 -0.26
C GLN A 291 5.09 -10.74 -0.55
N GLN A 292 4.59 -9.78 0.21
CA GLN A 292 3.26 -9.22 0.03
C GLN A 292 3.35 -7.70 0.11
N SER A 293 2.84 -7.04 -0.92
CA SER A 293 2.79 -5.58 -1.01
C SER A 293 1.43 -5.01 -0.60
N LEU A 294 1.39 -3.68 -0.57
CA LEU A 294 0.19 -2.84 -0.64
C LEU A 294 -0.65 -2.84 0.64
N PHE A 295 -0.04 -3.07 1.79
CA PHE A 295 -0.57 -2.56 3.06
C PHE A 295 0.06 -1.20 3.35
N MET A 296 -0.57 -0.43 4.23
CA MET A 296 -0.11 0.89 4.62
C MET A 296 0.24 0.89 6.09
N ILE A 297 1.22 1.70 6.44
CA ILE A 297 1.50 2.08 7.82
C ILE A 297 1.23 3.58 7.91
N THR A 298 0.28 3.98 8.72
CA THR A 298 -0.02 5.38 9.02
C THR A 298 0.76 5.83 10.25
N ASP A 299 1.24 7.07 10.19
CA ASP A 299 1.90 7.67 11.34
C ASP A 299 0.85 8.12 12.36
N PHE A 300 0.97 7.63 13.59
CA PHE A 300 0.21 8.16 14.72
C PHE A 300 0.81 9.50 15.17
N VAL A 301 0.68 10.57 14.38
CA VAL A 301 1.22 11.90 14.70
C VAL A 301 0.19 13.00 14.44
N PRO A 302 0.34 14.20 15.05
CA PRO A 302 -0.45 15.37 14.69
C PRO A 302 -0.43 15.66 13.18
N GLN A 303 -1.58 16.02 12.63
CA GLN A 303 -1.77 16.22 11.19
C GLN A 303 -1.76 17.70 10.83
N ASN A 304 -1.24 18.04 9.66
CA ASN A 304 -1.28 19.40 9.09
C ASN A 304 -0.86 20.53 10.05
N PRO A 305 0.31 20.45 10.72
CA PRO A 305 0.78 21.57 11.52
C PRO A 305 1.03 22.79 10.62
N ILE A 306 0.54 23.95 11.03
CA ILE A 306 0.76 25.24 10.35
C ILE A 306 1.11 26.33 11.37
N SER A 307 1.71 27.42 10.89
CA SER A 307 1.87 28.63 11.69
C SER A 307 0.90 29.71 11.24
N ASN A 308 0.22 30.32 12.21
CA ASN A 308 -0.71 31.44 11.98
C ASN A 308 -0.04 32.81 12.05
N SER A 309 1.21 32.86 12.51
CA SER A 309 1.93 34.11 12.82
C SER A 309 3.20 34.30 11.98
N HIS A 310 3.77 33.21 11.47
CA HIS A 310 5.04 33.21 10.74
C HIS A 310 4.94 32.41 9.44
N THR A 311 5.68 32.86 8.44
CA THR A 311 5.87 32.10 7.20
C THR A 311 7.25 31.47 7.22
N ILE A 312 7.33 30.18 6.90
CA ILE A 312 8.59 29.43 6.83
C ILE A 312 9.59 30.16 5.91
N HIS A 313 10.86 30.23 6.32
CA HIS A 313 11.95 30.99 5.70
C HIS A 313 11.83 32.52 5.67
N ASN A 314 10.71 33.12 6.07
CA ASN A 314 10.58 34.58 6.14
C ASN A 314 10.84 35.07 7.56
N CYS A 315 11.81 35.97 7.69
CA CYS A 315 12.17 36.52 8.99
C CYS A 315 11.11 37.50 9.50
N ASN A 316 10.75 37.35 10.77
CA ASN A 316 9.80 38.20 11.47
C ASN A 316 10.45 38.75 12.74
N SER A 317 10.04 39.94 13.17
CA SER A 317 10.48 40.55 14.43
C SER A 317 9.68 40.12 15.64
N ASN A 318 8.51 39.50 15.45
CA ASN A 318 7.79 38.86 16.52
C ASN A 318 8.59 37.65 17.03
N GLN A 319 8.80 37.56 18.34
CA GLN A 319 9.64 36.53 18.96
C GLN A 319 8.85 35.26 19.32
N THR A 320 7.52 35.31 19.26
CA THR A 320 6.65 34.17 19.59
C THR A 320 5.92 33.69 18.36
N ILE A 321 5.88 32.37 18.17
CA ILE A 321 5.27 31.73 17.02
C ILE A 321 4.02 30.97 17.47
N ASP A 322 2.88 31.39 16.94
CA ASP A 322 1.61 30.69 17.06
C ASP A 322 1.51 29.59 16.01
N ILE A 323 1.17 28.39 16.45
CA ILE A 323 0.98 27.19 15.64
C ILE A 323 -0.36 26.52 15.95
N GLU A 324 -0.91 25.84 14.96
CA GLU A 324 -2.08 24.99 15.08
C GLU A 324 -1.89 23.70 14.28
N TRP A 325 -2.60 22.64 14.66
CA TRP A 325 -2.58 21.35 13.98
C TRP A 325 -3.95 20.67 14.10
N SER A 326 -4.11 19.55 13.42
CA SER A 326 -5.24 18.64 13.56
C SER A 326 -4.84 17.42 14.39
N SER A 327 -5.75 16.94 15.23
CA SER A 327 -5.58 15.64 15.89
C SER A 327 -5.44 14.53 14.83
N PRO A 328 -4.62 13.49 15.05
CA PRO A 328 -4.66 12.30 14.20
C PRO A 328 -6.07 11.68 14.21
N GLU A 329 -6.53 11.22 13.04
CA GLU A 329 -7.73 10.40 12.94
C GLU A 329 -7.43 8.99 13.44
N VAL A 330 -8.00 8.62 14.58
CA VAL A 330 -7.82 7.31 15.20
C VAL A 330 -9.17 6.67 15.45
N TRP A 331 -9.54 5.68 14.63
CA TRP A 331 -10.83 4.96 14.70
C TRP A 331 -11.07 4.33 16.09
N GLY A 332 -11.62 5.13 17.01
CA GLY A 332 -12.00 4.71 18.36
C GLY A 332 -11.01 5.05 19.49
N ARG A 333 -9.84 5.64 19.22
CA ARG A 333 -8.94 6.12 20.29
C ARG A 333 -9.25 7.57 20.63
N LYS A 334 -9.13 7.94 21.91
CA LYS A 334 -9.18 9.34 22.33
C LYS A 334 -7.76 9.83 22.55
N ILE A 335 -7.51 11.08 22.16
CA ILE A 335 -6.23 11.73 22.44
C ILE A 335 -6.27 12.29 23.86
N GLN A 336 -5.23 11.98 24.64
CA GLN A 336 -5.05 12.50 25.99
C GLN A 336 -4.31 13.85 25.97
N GLY A 337 -3.37 14.04 25.05
CA GLY A 337 -2.68 15.32 24.90
C GLY A 337 -1.50 15.29 23.93
N TYR A 338 -0.70 16.34 23.98
CA TYR A 338 0.45 16.58 23.10
C TYR A 338 1.66 17.04 23.88
N ALA A 339 2.86 16.62 23.46
CA ALA A 339 4.13 17.17 23.92
C ALA A 339 4.74 18.04 22.83
N ILE A 340 5.27 19.20 23.21
CA ILE A 340 5.81 20.19 22.28
C ILE A 340 7.26 20.48 22.63
N LEU A 341 8.13 20.45 21.62
CA LEU A 341 9.54 20.81 21.73
C LEU A 341 9.88 21.86 20.67
N TRP A 342 10.46 22.98 21.09
CA TRP A 342 11.09 23.95 20.20
C TRP A 342 12.60 23.71 20.22
N ASP A 343 13.20 23.51 19.05
CA ASP A 343 14.63 23.21 18.91
C ASP A 343 15.17 23.68 17.55
N HIS A 344 16.47 23.46 17.33
CA HIS A 344 17.21 23.82 16.12
C HIS A 344 17.49 22.63 15.18
N SER A 345 17.12 21.41 15.57
CA SER A 345 17.24 20.22 14.72
C SER A 345 16.01 20.01 13.85
N LEU A 346 16.17 19.25 12.76
CA LEU A 346 15.11 18.96 11.80
C LEU A 346 14.12 17.88 12.30
N ASP A 347 14.56 17.03 13.23
CA ASP A 347 13.94 15.76 13.58
C ASP A 347 13.96 15.47 15.10
N ALA A 348 14.02 16.51 15.94
CA ALA A 348 13.93 16.36 17.39
C ALA A 348 12.64 15.63 17.82
N LEU A 349 12.74 14.78 18.85
CA LEU A 349 11.61 14.07 19.42
C LEU A 349 11.27 14.60 20.81
N PRO A 350 10.06 15.17 21.03
CA PRO A 350 9.63 15.61 22.36
C PRO A 350 9.63 14.48 23.39
N GLU A 351 9.97 14.83 24.63
CA GLU A 351 9.87 13.93 25.78
C GLU A 351 8.42 13.51 26.02
N LYS A 352 8.23 12.37 26.71
CA LYS A 352 6.91 11.78 27.01
C LYS A 352 6.20 12.51 28.16
N GLN A 353 5.99 13.81 28.01
CA GLN A 353 5.32 14.67 28.98
C GLN A 353 4.32 15.58 28.26
N ILE A 354 3.05 15.56 28.70
CA ILE A 354 2.00 16.40 28.12
C ILE A 354 2.32 17.87 28.40
N THR A 355 2.45 18.66 27.33
CA THR A 355 2.59 20.12 27.35
C THR A 355 1.24 20.80 27.21
N THR A 356 0.34 20.25 26.39
CA THR A 356 -1.00 20.80 26.14
C THR A 356 -2.00 19.70 25.79
N VAL A 357 -3.29 19.98 25.96
CA VAL A 357 -4.41 19.14 25.48
C VAL A 357 -5.15 19.79 24.31
N GLU A 358 -4.80 21.03 23.97
CA GLU A 358 -5.35 21.77 22.85
C GLU A 358 -4.57 21.47 21.56
N THR A 359 -5.15 21.80 20.41
CA THR A 359 -4.51 21.67 19.09
C THR A 359 -3.91 22.99 18.60
N ILE A 360 -3.58 23.86 19.53
CA ILE A 360 -2.92 25.15 19.32
C ILE A 360 -1.83 25.35 20.35
N HIS A 361 -0.80 26.11 20.00
CA HIS A 361 0.26 26.49 20.93
C HIS A 361 0.99 27.75 20.47
N THR A 362 1.42 28.56 21.44
CA THR A 362 2.30 29.71 21.22
C THR A 362 3.66 29.42 21.84
N SER A 363 4.73 29.57 21.06
CA SER A 363 6.09 29.36 21.54
C SER A 363 6.44 30.30 22.70
N GLN A 364 7.45 29.92 23.49
CA GLN A 364 8.22 30.90 24.26
C GLN A 364 8.87 31.94 23.33
N ALA A 365 9.35 33.05 23.88
CA ALA A 365 10.16 34.00 23.11
C ALA A 365 11.43 33.31 22.59
N LEU A 366 11.54 33.22 21.26
CA LEU A 366 12.65 32.59 20.56
C LEU A 366 13.74 33.62 20.26
N ALA A 367 15.00 33.18 20.32
CA ALA A 367 16.15 34.02 20.00
C ALA A 367 16.22 34.33 18.50
N GLU A 368 16.97 35.37 18.12
CA GLU A 368 17.30 35.63 16.72
C GLU A 368 18.02 34.42 16.08
N GLY A 369 17.57 34.03 14.90
CA GLY A 369 18.01 32.82 14.22
C GLY A 369 17.05 32.39 13.12
N ASN A 370 17.53 31.59 12.17
CA ASN A 370 16.79 31.17 10.97
C ASN A 370 16.52 29.65 10.92
N ASN A 371 16.68 28.96 12.05
CA ASN A 371 16.63 27.51 12.17
C ASN A 371 15.77 27.10 13.37
N HIS A 372 14.64 27.77 13.61
CA HIS A 372 13.70 27.36 14.66
C HIS A 372 12.71 26.34 14.12
N TYR A 373 12.63 25.18 14.76
CA TYR A 373 11.66 24.13 14.46
C TYR A 373 10.81 23.86 15.69
N VAL A 374 9.58 23.38 15.45
CA VAL A 374 8.73 22.83 16.49
C VAL A 374 8.34 21.40 16.14
N HIS A 375 8.41 20.56 17.16
CA HIS A 375 8.14 19.14 17.09
C HIS A 375 6.97 18.83 18.03
N ILE A 376 5.95 18.14 17.52
CA ILE A 376 4.70 17.86 18.24
C ILE A 376 4.47 16.36 18.28
N ARG A 377 4.45 15.80 19.50
CA ARG A 377 4.21 14.39 19.77
C ARG A 377 2.80 14.23 20.36
N VAL A 378 2.13 13.11 20.09
CA VAL A 378 0.77 12.85 20.57
C VAL A 378 0.75 11.64 21.51
N VAL A 379 -0.17 11.65 22.48
CA VAL A 379 -0.45 10.52 23.38
C VAL A 379 -1.94 10.21 23.43
N ASP A 380 -2.27 8.91 23.34
CA ASP A 380 -3.65 8.44 23.48
C ASP A 380 -4.11 8.32 24.95
N ASP A 381 -5.39 8.02 25.17
CA ASP A 381 -5.98 7.83 26.50
C ASP A 381 -5.52 6.56 27.24
N GLN A 382 -4.71 5.72 26.59
CA GLN A 382 -4.05 4.56 27.18
C GLN A 382 -2.58 4.84 27.53
N GLY A 383 -2.06 6.04 27.25
CA GLY A 383 -0.68 6.45 27.51
C GLY A 383 0.31 6.01 26.44
N HIS A 384 -0.14 5.55 25.27
CA HIS A 384 0.74 5.26 24.15
C HIS A 384 1.14 6.56 23.46
N TRP A 385 2.44 6.86 23.54
CA TRP A 385 3.04 7.99 22.85
C TRP A 385 3.42 7.62 21.43
N SER A 386 3.20 8.52 20.48
CA SER A 386 3.68 8.37 19.11
C SER A 386 5.19 8.10 19.07
N ASN A 387 5.67 7.22 18.19
CA ASN A 387 7.11 6.93 18.11
C ASN A 387 7.90 8.04 17.40
N THR A 388 7.21 8.87 16.61
CA THR A 388 7.74 10.03 15.89
C THR A 388 6.97 11.30 16.30
N ALA A 389 7.33 12.44 15.72
CA ALA A 389 6.63 13.71 15.94
C ALA A 389 6.32 14.40 14.61
N ALA A 390 5.29 15.24 14.60
CA ALA A 390 5.06 16.17 13.50
C ALA A 390 6.06 17.33 13.61
N HIS A 391 6.60 17.78 12.49
CA HIS A 391 7.66 18.79 12.45
C HIS A 391 7.27 19.96 11.54
N ILE A 392 7.53 21.18 11.97
CA ILE A 392 7.35 22.39 11.15
C ILE A 392 8.47 23.39 11.40
N GLY A 393 8.95 23.98 10.30
CA GLY A 393 10.04 24.95 10.26
C GLY A 393 10.80 24.85 8.92
N PRO A 394 11.96 25.53 8.80
CA PRO A 394 12.51 26.45 9.78
C PRO A 394 11.81 27.81 9.77
N PHE A 395 11.55 28.34 10.96
CA PHE A 395 11.15 29.72 11.16
C PHE A 395 12.36 30.63 11.37
N CYS A 396 12.21 31.88 10.96
CA CYS A 396 13.22 32.91 11.17
C CYS A 396 12.71 34.03 12.06
N ILE A 397 13.47 34.29 13.13
CA ILE A 397 13.32 35.44 14.00
C ILE A 397 14.48 36.38 13.67
N LYS A 398 14.18 37.62 13.29
CA LYS A 398 15.18 38.67 13.09
C LYS A 398 14.78 39.88 13.92
N TYR A 399 15.67 40.32 14.79
CA TYR A 399 15.40 41.53 15.55
C TYR A 399 15.39 42.75 14.60
N PRO A 400 14.57 43.77 14.87
CA PRO A 400 14.68 45.01 14.13
C PRO A 400 16.12 45.51 14.25
N ASP A 401 16.72 45.93 13.13
CA ASP A 401 18.07 46.45 13.12
C ASP A 401 18.11 47.68 14.07
N VAL A 402 18.63 47.49 15.28
CA VAL A 402 18.75 48.57 16.25
C VAL A 402 19.94 49.40 15.79
N SER A 403 19.70 50.56 15.19
CA SER A 403 20.78 51.44 14.77
C SER A 403 21.60 51.84 16.01
N THR A 404 22.91 51.61 15.97
CA THR A 404 23.81 52.02 17.05
C THR A 404 23.63 53.54 17.27
N PRO A 405 23.23 53.98 18.48
CA PRO A 405 23.13 55.39 18.81
C PRO A 405 24.42 56.13 18.42
N GLN A 406 24.29 57.16 17.59
CA GLN A 406 25.43 57.93 17.11
C GLN A 406 25.56 59.26 17.85
N GLY A 407 26.79 59.76 17.92
CA GLY A 407 27.10 61.04 18.56
C GLY A 407 26.79 61.11 20.06
N LEU A 408 26.98 59.99 20.77
CA LEU A 408 26.89 59.95 22.22
C LEU A 408 27.83 60.98 22.83
N GLN A 409 27.27 61.92 23.58
CA GLN A 409 28.04 62.97 24.24
C GLN A 409 27.38 63.38 25.56
N VAL A 410 28.18 63.97 26.44
CA VAL A 410 27.69 64.60 27.66
C VAL A 410 26.99 65.91 27.28
N ALA A 411 25.69 65.99 27.57
CA ALA A 411 24.89 67.19 27.35
C ALA A 411 25.12 68.21 28.46
N ASN A 412 25.02 67.79 29.72
CA ASN A 412 25.21 68.63 30.90
C ASN A 412 25.84 67.84 32.05
N ILE A 413 26.58 68.54 32.92
CA ILE A 413 27.12 67.97 34.16
C ILE A 413 26.60 68.83 35.32
N PHE A 414 25.97 68.16 36.29
CA PHE A 414 25.53 68.73 37.55
C PHE A 414 26.29 68.08 38.70
N THR A 415 26.26 68.70 39.87
CA THR A 415 26.92 68.19 41.09
C THR A 415 26.47 66.79 41.51
N SER A 416 25.28 66.35 41.11
CA SER A 416 24.72 65.03 41.46
C SER A 416 24.29 64.17 40.27
N ARG A 417 24.41 64.65 39.02
CA ARG A 417 24.05 63.85 37.83
C ARG A 417 24.74 64.31 36.56
N ILE A 418 24.86 63.42 35.59
CA ILE A 418 25.32 63.71 34.23
C ILE A 418 24.17 63.40 33.28
N GLU A 419 23.89 64.31 32.35
CA GLU A 419 22.90 64.11 31.29
C GLU A 419 23.64 63.78 29.98
N LEU A 420 23.24 62.71 29.31
CA LEU A 420 23.80 62.28 28.02
C LEU A 420 22.79 62.56 26.90
N LYS A 421 23.28 62.88 25.70
CA LYS A 421 22.48 62.97 24.47
C LYS A 421 23.13 62.19 23.35
N TRP A 422 22.30 61.63 22.47
CA TRP A 422 22.68 60.94 21.24
C TRP A 422 21.57 61.14 20.21
N TYR A 423 21.79 60.70 18.98
CA TYR A 423 20.77 60.66 17.94
C TYR A 423 20.66 59.27 17.31
N LEU A 424 19.46 58.97 16.82
CA LEU A 424 19.18 57.80 15.97
C LEU A 424 19.21 58.27 14.52
N THR A 425 19.82 57.48 13.63
CA THR A 425 19.77 57.71 12.17
C THR A 425 18.49 57.12 11.59
#